data_AF-A0A316DTG8-F1
#
_entry.id   AF-A0A316DTG8-F1
#
_cell.length_a   1.000
_cell.length_b   1.000
_cell.length_c   1.000
_cell.angle_alpha   90.00
_cell.angle_beta   90.00
_cell.angle_gamma   90.00
#
_symmetry.space_group_name_H-M   'P 1'
#
loop_
_entity.id
_entity.type
_entity.pdbx_description
1 polymer ?
#
loop_
_entity_poly.entity_id
_entity_poly.type
_entity_poly.pdbx_seq_one_letter_code
_entity_poly.pdbx_strand_id
1 'polypeptide(L)'
;MKKRLLLSAVSLCLFALCFVSFKKIEQEPQKLNILWITNEDMSPQHLGCYGGKVAKTPNIDLLAKQGVRYTNGELSEKYLRAK
;
A
#
# COMPACT_ATOMS: atom_id res chain seq x y z
N MET A 1 -16.65 36.17 47.60
CA MET A 1 -17.18 36.07 46.22
C MET A 1 -16.10 36.16 45.15
N LYS A 2 -15.21 37.18 45.17
CA LYS A 2 -14.13 37.36 44.17
C LYS A 2 -13.14 36.18 44.03
N LYS A 3 -12.76 35.52 45.14
CA LYS A 3 -11.84 34.36 45.11
C LYS A 3 -12.44 33.12 44.41
N ARG A 4 -13.73 32.83 44.63
CA ARG A 4 -14.42 31.71 43.95
C ARG A 4 -14.54 31.95 42.44
N LEU A 5 -14.71 33.20 42.02
CA LEU A 5 -14.72 33.62 40.62
C LEU A 5 -13.35 33.47 39.94
N LEU A 6 -12.27 33.71 40.70
CA LEU A 6 -10.90 33.54 40.23
C LEU A 6 -10.54 32.06 40.03
N LEU A 7 -10.93 31.18 40.97
CA LEU A 7 -10.69 29.73 40.85
C LEU A 7 -11.45 29.10 39.67
N SER A 8 -12.69 29.51 39.41
CA SER A 8 -13.45 29.02 38.25
C SER A 8 -12.85 29.49 36.93
N ALA A 9 -12.35 30.73 36.86
CA ALA A 9 -11.69 31.25 35.67
C ALA A 9 -10.38 30.51 35.35
N VAL A 10 -9.58 30.19 36.38
CA VAL A 10 -8.34 29.41 36.21
C VAL A 10 -8.65 27.99 35.75
N SER A 11 -9.66 27.34 36.31
CA SER A 11 -10.08 25.99 35.89
C SER A 11 -10.59 25.97 34.44
N LEU A 12 -11.31 27.01 34.02
CA LEU A 12 -11.80 27.15 32.64
C LEU A 12 -10.65 27.39 31.65
N CYS A 13 -9.67 28.21 32.02
CA CYS A 13 -8.46 28.42 31.23
C CYS A 13 -7.62 27.14 31.11
N LEU A 14 -7.44 26.38 32.19
CA LEU A 14 -6.72 25.11 32.17
C LEU A 14 -7.43 24.07 31.29
N PHE A 15 -8.76 24.02 31.34
CA PHE A 15 -9.55 23.13 30.48
C PHE A 15 -9.44 23.52 29.00
N ALA A 16 -9.47 24.81 28.68
CA ALA A 16 -9.26 25.31 27.32
C ALA A 16 -7.84 25.02 26.80
N LEU A 17 -6.81 25.16 27.64
CA LEU A 17 -5.42 24.83 27.31
C LEU A 17 -5.21 23.34 27.02
N CYS A 18 -5.91 22.45 27.74
CA CYS A 18 -5.87 21.00 27.47
C CYS A 18 -6.51 20.64 26.12
N PHE A 19 -7.55 21.35 25.68
CA PHE A 19 -8.20 21.09 24.39
C PHE A 19 -7.36 21.49 23.18
N VAL A 20 -6.47 22.48 23.32
CA VAL A 20 -5.63 22.99 22.22
C VAL A 20 -4.47 22.05 21.85
N SER A 21 -4.13 21.08 22.71
CA SER A 21 -2.96 20.19 22.49
C SER A 21 -3.20 19.01 21.53
N PHE A 22 -4.43 18.75 21.08
CA PHE A 22 -4.69 17.72 20.08
C PHE A 22 -4.53 18.25 18.65
N LYS A 23 -3.33 18.71 18.29
CA LYS A 23 -2.97 18.84 16.88
C LYS A 23 -2.67 17.45 16.32
N LYS A 24 -3.53 16.98 15.42
CA LYS A 24 -3.24 15.80 14.59
C LYS A 24 -2.00 16.12 13.75
N ILE A 25 -0.94 15.32 13.91
CA ILE A 25 0.22 15.38 13.01
C ILE A 25 -0.26 14.77 11.70
N GLU A 26 -0.49 15.63 10.71
CA GLU A 26 -0.80 15.21 9.36
C GLU A 26 0.52 14.85 8.68
N GLN A 27 0.83 13.55 8.68
CA GLN A 27 1.92 13.04 7.89
C GLN A 27 1.48 13.11 6.43
N GLU A 28 2.16 13.94 5.62
CA GLU A 28 1.89 13.95 4.19
C GLU A 28 2.02 12.53 3.65
N PRO A 29 1.01 12.02 2.91
CA PRO A 29 1.11 10.71 2.31
C PRO A 29 2.35 10.67 1.44
N GLN A 30 3.29 9.80 1.77
CA GLN A 30 4.50 9.67 0.96
C GLN A 30 4.09 9.28 -0.45
N LYS A 31 4.40 10.15 -1.43
CA LYS A 31 4.06 9.91 -2.82
C LYS A 31 4.77 8.65 -3.30
N LEU A 32 3.98 7.62 -3.61
CA LEU A 32 4.50 6.37 -4.17
C LEU A 32 4.81 6.56 -5.65
N ASN A 33 5.87 5.90 -6.11
CA ASN A 33 6.17 5.77 -7.53
C ASN A 33 5.65 4.42 -8.01
N ILE A 34 4.93 4.41 -9.13
CA ILE A 34 4.43 3.19 -9.75
C ILE A 34 5.31 2.90 -10.97
N LEU A 35 5.98 1.75 -10.96
CA LEU A 35 6.72 1.24 -12.11
C LEU A 35 5.90 0.12 -12.76
N TRP A 36 5.46 0.35 -14.00
CA TRP A 36 4.77 -0.65 -14.81
C TRP A 36 5.77 -1.27 -15.79
N ILE A 37 6.01 -2.57 -15.65
CA ILE A 37 6.85 -3.36 -16.57
C ILE A 37 5.95 -4.35 -17.31
N THR A 38 5.99 -4.35 -18.64
CA THR A 38 5.32 -5.35 -19.49
C THR A 38 6.34 -6.17 -20.26
N ASN A 39 5.95 -7.37 -20.65
CA ASN A 39 6.70 -8.21 -21.57
C ASN A 39 5.72 -8.86 -22.54
N GLU A 40 6.06 -8.87 -23.83
CA GLU A 40 5.25 -9.47 -24.89
C GLU A 40 5.56 -10.96 -25.02
N ASP A 41 4.62 -11.72 -25.57
CA ASP A 41 4.77 -13.14 -25.94
C ASP A 41 5.32 -14.08 -24.84
N MET A 42 5.04 -13.76 -23.57
CA MET A 42 5.52 -14.54 -22.44
C MET A 42 4.42 -15.42 -21.84
N SER A 43 4.68 -16.72 -21.77
CA SER A 43 3.84 -17.69 -21.06
C SER A 43 4.44 -18.08 -19.70
N PRO A 44 3.63 -18.57 -18.74
CA PRO A 44 4.12 -18.96 -17.41
C PRO A 44 5.27 -19.99 -17.45
N GLN A 45 5.31 -20.87 -18.44
CA GLN A 45 6.34 -21.89 -18.60
C GLN A 45 7.75 -21.30 -18.83
N HIS A 46 7.84 -20.02 -19.20
CA HIS A 46 9.10 -19.30 -19.37
C HIS A 46 9.68 -18.77 -18.06
N LEU A 47 8.91 -18.73 -16.97
CA LEU A 47 9.33 -18.12 -15.71
C LEU A 47 9.56 -19.17 -14.62
N GLY A 48 10.69 -19.08 -13.92
CA GLY A 48 11.06 -19.99 -12.83
C GLY A 48 10.04 -20.00 -11.70
N CYS A 49 9.53 -18.83 -11.32
CA CYS A 49 8.51 -18.71 -10.29
C CYS A 49 7.20 -19.45 -10.65
N TYR A 50 6.88 -19.64 -11.93
CA TYR A 50 5.72 -20.42 -12.37
C TYR A 50 6.03 -21.90 -12.64
N GLY A 51 7.24 -22.39 -12.30
CA GLY A 51 7.66 -23.76 -12.50
C GLY A 51 8.36 -24.01 -13.85
N GLY A 52 8.66 -22.96 -14.61
CA GLY A 52 9.51 -23.04 -15.79
C GLY A 52 10.92 -23.55 -15.46
N LYS A 53 11.49 -24.38 -16.33
CA LYS A 53 12.81 -25.02 -16.12
C LYS A 53 13.88 -24.59 -17.12
N VAL A 54 13.50 -23.86 -18.17
CA VAL A 54 14.39 -23.54 -19.30
C VAL A 54 15.13 -22.23 -19.05
N ALA A 55 14.40 -21.14 -18.80
CA ALA A 55 15.02 -19.83 -18.55
C ALA A 55 15.37 -19.65 -17.08
N LYS A 56 16.51 -19.00 -16.81
CA LYS A 56 16.89 -18.55 -15.46
C LYS A 56 16.37 -17.13 -15.26
N THR A 57 15.42 -16.95 -14.35
CA THR A 57 14.73 -15.65 -14.12
C THR A 57 14.89 -15.12 -12.70
N PRO A 58 16.11 -15.08 -12.12
CA PRO A 58 16.30 -14.85 -10.68
C PRO A 58 15.72 -13.52 -10.18
N ASN A 59 15.74 -12.46 -10.99
CA ASN A 59 15.18 -11.17 -10.61
C ASN A 59 13.64 -11.18 -10.59
N ILE A 60 13.01 -11.83 -11.56
CA ILE A 60 11.53 -11.97 -11.61
C ILE A 60 11.07 -12.91 -10.49
N ASP A 61 11.84 -13.96 -10.21
CA ASP A 61 11.55 -14.90 -9.14
C ASP A 61 11.64 -14.23 -7.76
N LEU A 62 12.62 -13.35 -7.57
CA LEU A 62 12.75 -12.54 -6.37
C LEU A 62 11.57 -11.57 -6.21
N LEU A 63 11.17 -10.86 -7.28
CA LEU A 63 10.00 -9.98 -7.26
C LEU A 63 8.72 -10.76 -6.89
N ALA A 64 8.54 -11.94 -7.45
CA ALA A 64 7.41 -12.81 -7.14
C ALA A 64 7.41 -13.31 -5.68
N LYS A 65 8.57 -13.46 -5.06
CA LYS A 65 8.72 -13.86 -3.64
C LYS A 65 8.50 -12.69 -2.68
N GLN A 66 8.92 -11.49 -3.07
CA GLN A 66 8.80 -10.28 -2.24
C GLN A 66 7.44 -9.58 -2.36
N GLY A 67 6.73 -9.83 -3.46
CA GLY A 67 5.43 -9.24 -3.74
C GLY A 67 4.30 -10.26 -3.78
N VAL A 68 3.27 -9.92 -4.56
CA VAL A 68 2.13 -10.79 -4.81
C VAL A 68 2.30 -11.40 -6.20
N ARG A 69 2.23 -12.74 -6.27
CA ARG A 69 2.22 -13.48 -7.54
C ARG A 69 0.82 -14.00 -7.84
N TYR A 70 0.29 -13.63 -8.99
CA TYR A 70 -0.98 -14.17 -9.49
C TYR A 70 -0.78 -15.53 -10.14
N THR A 71 -1.41 -16.59 -9.61
CA THR A 71 -1.25 -17.97 -10.10
C THR A 71 -2.43 -18.47 -10.91
N ASN A 72 -3.55 -17.73 -10.92
CA ASN A 72 -4.75 -18.08 -11.68
C ASN A 72 -5.05 -17.01 -12.74
N GLY A 73 -4.12 -16.86 -13.69
CA GLY A 73 -4.26 -15.97 -14.83
C GLY A 73 -4.67 -16.75 -16.06
N GLU A 74 -5.96 -16.75 -16.38
CA GLU A 74 -6.44 -17.27 -17.66
C GLU A 74 -6.31 -16.14 -18.70
N LEU A 75 -5.36 -16.28 -19.62
CA LEU A 75 -5.44 -15.53 -20.87
C LEU A 75 -6.69 -15.99 -21.60
N SER A 76 -7.38 -15.06 -22.25
CA SER A 76 -8.62 -15.25 -23.00
C SER A 76 -8.48 -16.15 -24.24
N GLU A 77 -7.62 -17.19 -24.22
CA GLU A 77 -7.52 -18.26 -25.23
C GLU A 77 -8.90 -18.86 -25.55
N LYS A 78 -9.82 -18.83 -24.58
CA LYS A 78 -11.24 -19.17 -24.75
C LYS A 78 -11.99 -18.29 -25.79
N TYR A 79 -11.57 -17.04 -25.96
CA TYR A 79 -12.14 -16.07 -26.91
C TYR A 79 -11.63 -16.27 -28.34
N LEU A 80 -10.40 -16.78 -28.50
CA LEU A 80 -9.82 -17.06 -29.81
C LEU A 80 -10.22 -18.43 -30.37
N ARG A 81 -10.54 -19.41 -29.53
CA ARG A 81 -11.10 -20.71 -29.96
C ARG A 81 -12.62 -20.71 -30.17
N ALA A 82 -13.31 -19.63 -29.81
CA ALA A 82 -14.76 -19.49 -29.97
C ALA A 82 -15.16 -18.79 -31.29
N LYS A 83 -14.21 -18.60 -32.20
CA LYS A 83 -14.39 -18.04 -33.54
C LYS A 83 -13.79 -18.98 -34.58
#